data_AF-A0A941VNW6-F1
#
_entry.id   AF-A0A941VNW6-F1
#
_cell.length_a   1.000
_cell.length_b   1.000
_cell.length_c   1.000
_cell.angle_alpha   90.00
_cell.angle_beta   90.00
_cell.angle_gamma   90.00
#
_symmetry.space_group_name_H-M   'P 1'
#
loop_
_entity.id
_entity.type
_entity.pdbx_description
1 polymer ?
#
loop_
_entity_poly.entity_id
_entity_poly.type
_entity_poly.pdbx_seq_one_letter_code
_entity_poly.pdbx_strand_id
1 'polypeptide(L)' 'MLHLKRQLPYRPTERMNVVSYPIRDIVMEAKREEAKGKKMIYLNIGDPPQYGFEPFKVIAERVKS' A
#
# COMPACT_ATOMS: atom_id res chain seq x y z
N MET A 1 -4.13 19.81 18.13
CA MET A 1 -3.56 19.70 16.77
C MET A 1 -2.08 20.02 16.82
N LEU A 2 -1.21 19.02 16.98
CA LEU A 2 0.24 19.20 16.79
C LEU A 2 0.57 18.69 15.38
N HIS A 3 0.75 19.61 14.43
CA HIS A 3 1.40 19.28 13.16
C HIS A 3 2.90 19.14 13.42
N LEU A 4 3.33 17.95 13.83
CA LEU A 4 4.75 17.62 13.93
C LEU A 4 5.33 17.67 12.51
N LYS A 5 5.88 18.82 12.09
CA LYS A 5 6.63 18.94 10.84
C LYS A 5 7.87 18.06 10.96
N ARG A 6 7.79 16.80 10.51
CA ARG A 6 8.97 15.97 10.28
C ARG A 6 9.83 16.71 9.27
N GLN A 7 10.90 17.36 9.73
CA GLN A 7 11.95 17.82 8.83
C GLN A 7 12.62 16.56 8.28
N LEU A 8 12.32 16.24 7.02
CA LEU A 8 13.04 15.20 6.31
C LEU A 8 14.48 15.69 6.12
N PRO A 9 15.49 14.81 6.28
CA PRO A 9 16.90 15.18 6.11
C PRO A 9 17.22 15.71 4.69
N TYR A 10 16.33 15.47 3.74
CA TYR A 10 16.42 15.94 2.36
C TYR A 10 15.07 16.45 1.87
N ARG A 11 15.09 17.45 0.99
CA ARG A 11 13.90 18.02 0.38
C ARG A 11 13.50 17.19 -0.84
N PRO A 12 12.25 16.69 -0.94
CA PRO A 12 11.76 16.07 -2.16
C PRO A 12 11.81 17.05 -3.34
N THR A 13 12.00 16.53 -4.55
CA THR A 13 11.90 17.33 -5.78
C THR A 13 10.46 17.84 -5.99
N GLU A 14 10.31 19.04 -6.55
CA GLU A 14 9.01 19.70 -6.74
C GLU A 14 8.03 18.86 -7.56
N ARG A 15 8.52 18.07 -8.53
CA ARG A 15 7.67 17.18 -9.34
C ARG A 15 6.92 16.12 -8.52
N MET A 16 7.36 15.81 -7.30
CA MET A 16 6.62 14.88 -6.44
C MET A 16 5.29 15.45 -5.94
N ASN A 17 5.13 16.78 -5.94
CA ASN A 17 3.90 17.43 -5.46
C ASN A 17 2.66 17.11 -6.32
N VAL A 18 2.87 16.64 -7.56
CA VAL A 18 1.78 16.29 -8.48
C VAL A 18 1.54 14.78 -8.59
N VAL A 19 2.38 13.96 -7.94
CA VAL A 19 2.22 12.50 -7.95
C VAL A 19 1.20 12.11 -6.90
N SER A 20 0.06 11.59 -7.34
CA SER A 20 -0.97 11.03 -6.46
C SER A 20 -1.27 9.57 -6.85
N TYR A 21 -1.68 8.76 -5.89
CA TYR A 21 -2.07 7.36 -6.14
C TYR A 21 -3.35 6.98 -5.38
N PRO A 22 -4.51 7.49 -5.84
CA PRO A 22 -5.77 7.47 -5.08
C PRO A 22 -6.24 6.07 -4.65
N ILE A 23 -5.90 5.04 -5.43
CA ILE A 23 -6.29 3.64 -5.17
C ILE A 23 -5.69 3.12 -3.85
N ARG A 24 -4.52 3.63 -3.41
CA ARG A 24 -3.93 3.29 -2.10
C ARG A 24 -4.42 4.19 -0.98
N ASP A 25 -4.80 5.43 -1.28
CA ASP A 25 -5.20 6.40 -0.26
C ASP A 25 -6.46 5.95 0.50
N ILE A 26 -7.41 5.31 -0.21
CA ILE A 26 -8.65 4.79 0.39
C ILE A 26 -8.41 3.66 1.42
N VAL A 27 -7.29 2.94 1.32
CA VAL A 27 -6.96 1.85 2.26
C VAL A 27 -6.74 2.40 3.67
N MET A 28 -6.26 3.64 3.79
CA MET A 28 -6.00 4.27 5.09
C MET A 28 -7.30 4.58 5.86
N GLU A 29 -8.39 4.88 5.16
CA GLU A 29 -9.71 5.04 5.77
C GLU A 29 -10.29 3.67 6.14
N ALA A 30 -10.18 2.68 5.25
CA ALA A 30 -10.63 1.32 5.52
C ALA A 30 -9.98 0.74 6.79
N LYS A 31 -8.66 0.90 6.95
CA LYS A 31 -7.92 0.47 8.15
C LYS A 31 -8.38 1.17 9.43
N ARG A 32 -8.80 2.44 9.36
CA ARG A 32 -9.36 3.16 10.52
C ARG A 32 -10.69 2.59 10.95
N GLU A 33 -11.53 2.18 10.00
CA GLU A 33 -12.80 1.52 10.28
C GLU A 33 -12.61 0.09 10.80
N GLU A 34 -11.61 -0.65 10.30
CA GLU A 34 -11.24 -1.96 10.84
C GLU A 34 -10.77 -1.88 12.29
N ALA A 35 -9.98 -0.86 12.65
CA ALA A 35 -9.54 -0.65 14.03
C ALA A 35 -10.71 -0.40 15.00
N LYS A 36 -11.88 0.01 14.49
CA LYS A 36 -13.13 0.15 15.26
C LYS A 36 -13.93 -1.17 15.35
N GLY A 37 -13.39 -2.27 14.84
CA GLY A 37 -13.99 -3.60 14.86
C GLY A 37 -14.89 -3.93 13.67
N LYS A 38 -14.93 -3.09 12.63
CA LYS A 38 -15.69 -3.40 11.41
C LYS A 38 -14.92 -4.38 10.55
N LYS A 39 -15.62 -5.39 10.02
CA LYS A 39 -15.04 -6.30 9.02
C LYS A 39 -14.98 -5.59 7.67
N MET A 40 -13.80 -5.53 7.06
CA MET A 40 -13.61 -4.96 5.73
C MET A 40 -13.53 -6.06 4.67
N ILE A 41 -14.05 -5.78 3.49
CA ILE A 41 -13.80 -6.59 2.28
C ILE A 41 -13.03 -5.69 1.33
N TYR A 42 -11.78 -6.05 1.05
CA TYR A 42 -10.91 -5.29 0.17
C TYR A 42 -11.08 -5.78 -1.27
N LEU A 43 -11.55 -4.90 -2.14
CA LEU A 43 -11.72 -5.15 -3.59
C LEU A 43 -10.97 -4.10 -4.44
N ASN A 44 -10.05 -3.37 -3.82
CA ASN A 44 -9.37 -2.23 -4.43
C ASN A 44 -7.94 -2.54 -4.91
N ILE A 45 -7.33 -3.65 -4.46
CA ILE A 45 -5.97 -4.06 -4.84
C ILE A 45 -6.04 -5.40 -5.59
N GLY A 46 -5.56 -5.41 -6.84
CA GLY A 46 -5.39 -6.62 -7.63
C GLY A 46 -4.03 -7.28 -7.37
N ASP A 47 -3.80 -7.74 -6.13
CA ASP A 47 -2.59 -8.47 -5.73
C ASP A 47 -2.94 -9.96 -5.53
N PRO A 48 -2.82 -10.81 -6.57
CA PRO A 48 -3.34 -12.17 -6.56
C PRO A 48 -2.81 -13.06 -5.42
N PRO A 49 -1.53 -12.99 -5.02
CA PRO A 49 -1.02 -13.72 -3.85
C PRO A 49 -1.81 -13.49 -2.55
N GLN A 50 -2.39 -12.30 -2.35
CA GLN A 50 -3.24 -12.04 -1.16
C GLN A 50 -4.53 -12.88 -1.17
N TYR A 51 -4.89 -13.44 -2.32
CA TYR A 51 -6.11 -14.21 -2.56
C TYR A 51 -5.81 -15.66 -2.99
N GLY A 52 -4.61 -16.18 -2.68
CA GLY A 52 -4.27 -17.60 -2.84
C GLY A 52 -3.77 -17.99 -4.23
N PHE A 53 -3.40 -17.03 -5.07
CA PHE A 53 -2.73 -17.32 -6.34
C PHE A 53 -1.21 -17.47 -6.11
N GLU A 54 -0.71 -18.67 -6.34
CA GLU A 54 0.71 -18.98 -6.22
C GLU A 54 1.45 -18.70 -7.55
N PRO A 55 2.71 -18.22 -7.51
CA PRO A 55 3.55 -18.12 -8.69
C PRO A 55 3.88 -19.52 -9.24
N PHE A 56 4.15 -19.62 -10.54
CA PHE A 56 4.59 -20.88 -11.15
C PHE A 56 5.91 -21.36 -10.53
N LYS A 57 5.95 -22.63 -10.10
CA LYS A 57 7.12 -23.25 -9.43
C LYS A 57 8.41 -23.04 -10.21
N VAL A 58 8.38 -23.26 -11.52
CA VAL A 58 9.55 -23.08 -12.40
C VAL A 58 10.13 -21.65 -12.35
N ILE A 59 9.28 -20.64 -12.18
CA ILE A 59 9.72 -19.25 -12.06
C ILE A 59 10.29 -19.01 -10.66
N ALA A 60 9.58 -19.47 -9.62
CA ALA A 60 10.01 -19.30 -8.24
C ALA A 60 11.35 -20.00 -7.92
N GLU A 61 11.59 -21.17 -8.50
CA GLU A 61 12.83 -21.93 -8.32
C GLU A 61 14.02 -21.26 -9.03
N ARG A 62 13.81 -20.74 -10.25
CA ARG A 62 14.86 -20.08 -11.04
C ARG A 62 15.32 -18.73 -10.49
N VAL A 63 14.48 -18.02 -9.74
CA VAL A 63 14.85 -16.72 -9.13
C VAL A 63 15.64 -16.91 -7.83
N LYS A 64 15.56 -18.08 -7.20
CA LYS A 64 16.23 -18.38 -5.93
C LYS A 64 17.69 -18.86 -6.08
N SER A 65 18.09 -19.28 -7.28
CA SER A 65 19.45 -19.69 -7.64
C SER A 65 20.30 -18.49 -8.05
#